data_AF-A0A1F6QPB1-F1
#
_entry.id   AF-A0A1F6QPB1-F1
#
_cell.length_a   1.000
_cell.length_b   1.000
_cell.length_c   1.000
_cell.angle_alpha   90.00
_cell.angle_beta   90.00
_cell.angle_gamma   90.00
#
_symmetry.space_group_name_H-M   'P 1'
#
loop_
_entity.id
_entity.type
_entity.pdbx_description
1 polymer ?
#
loop_
_entity_poly.entity_id
_entity_poly.type
_entity_poly.pdbx_seq_one_letter_code
_entity_poly.pdbx_strand_id
1 'polypeptide(L)' 'MLDDIEKKELLEDASDLKRRDDFRFSSRIPVNLSFDEYLKFIDDLQKIFGHFPVSTKITETRFNKL' A
#
# COMPACT_ATOMS: atom_id res chain seq x y z
N MET A 1 6.02 -12.43 14.52
CA MET A 1 5.82 -11.47 15.62
C MET A 1 6.67 -10.27 15.30
N LEU A 2 6.21 -9.07 15.64
CA LEU A 2 6.97 -7.84 15.39
C LEU A 2 8.22 -7.78 16.26
N ASP A 3 9.29 -7.25 15.71
CA ASP A 3 10.53 -6.98 16.42
C ASP A 3 10.36 -5.78 17.37
N ASP A 4 11.24 -5.64 18.35
CA ASP A 4 11.07 -4.62 19.39
C ASP A 4 11.20 -3.18 18.85
N ILE A 5 11.94 -3.00 17.75
CA ILE A 5 12.01 -1.73 17.02
C ILE A 5 10.67 -1.43 16.35
N GLU A 6 10.12 -2.40 15.62
CA GLU A 6 8.83 -2.26 14.94
C GLU A 6 7.69 -1.99 15.92
N LYS A 7 7.70 -2.66 17.10
CA LYS A 7 6.73 -2.38 18.18
C LYS A 7 6.84 -0.96 18.69
N LYS A 8 8.06 -0.44 18.85
CA LYS A 8 8.29 0.92 19.34
C LYS A 8 7.77 1.95 18.33
N GLU A 9 8.09 1.79 17.06
CA GLU A 9 7.61 2.66 15.98
C GLU A 9 6.07 2.66 15.91
N LEU A 10 5.44 1.50 16.06
CA LEU A 10 3.98 1.37 16.13
C LEU A 10 3.35 2.13 17.30
N LEU A 11 3.98 2.09 18.47
CA LEU A 11 3.51 2.81 19.65
C LEU A 11 3.67 4.33 19.49
N GLU A 12 4.78 4.77 18.89
CA GLU A 12 5.00 6.18 18.55
C GLU A 12 3.93 6.67 17.56
N ASP A 13 3.65 5.90 16.52
CA ASP A 13 2.60 6.21 15.54
C ASP A 13 1.19 6.23 16.14
N ALA A 14 0.89 5.33 17.07
CA ALA A 14 -0.39 5.31 17.77
C ALA A 14 -0.61 6.53 18.67
N SER A 15 0.49 7.12 19.16
CA SER A 15 0.46 8.31 20.02
C SER A 15 0.32 9.63 19.23
N ASP A 16 0.68 9.63 17.95
CA ASP A 16 0.50 10.79 17.06
C ASP A 16 -0.97 10.89 16.60
N LEU A 17 -1.65 11.95 17.04
CA LEU A 17 -3.05 12.22 16.70
C LEU A 17 -3.27 12.33 15.19
N LYS A 18 -2.33 12.97 14.47
CA LYS A 18 -2.45 13.17 13.02
C LYS A 18 -2.31 11.84 12.29
N ARG A 19 -1.27 11.06 12.60
CA ARG A 19 -1.10 9.71 12.00
C ARG A 19 -2.28 8.81 12.32
N ARG A 20 -2.75 8.81 13.56
CA ARG A 20 -3.92 8.02 13.98
C ARG A 20 -5.16 8.39 13.18
N ASP A 21 -5.39 9.67 12.95
CA ASP A 21 -6.52 10.13 12.17
C ASP A 21 -6.33 9.78 10.68
N ASP A 22 -5.14 9.94 10.11
CA ASP A 22 -4.81 9.51 8.75
C ASP A 22 -5.05 8.00 8.54
N PHE A 23 -4.65 7.14 9.48
CA PHE A 23 -4.93 5.71 9.47
C PHE A 23 -6.43 5.39 9.56
N ARG A 24 -7.19 6.16 10.35
CA ARG A 24 -8.65 6.02 10.41
C ARG A 24 -9.31 6.46 9.11
N PHE A 25 -8.83 7.52 8.49
CA PHE A 25 -9.35 8.01 7.20
C PHE A 25 -9.03 7.06 6.06
N SER A 26 -7.85 6.44 6.02
CA SER A 26 -7.50 5.48 4.98
C SER A 26 -8.42 4.26 4.98
N SER A 27 -8.86 3.79 6.16
CA SER A 27 -9.85 2.70 6.27
C SER A 27 -11.25 3.04 5.73
N ARG A 28 -11.54 4.34 5.52
CA ARG A 28 -12.80 4.83 4.97
C ARG A 28 -12.73 5.10 3.46
N ILE A 29 -11.56 4.97 2.84
CA ILE A 29 -11.46 5.03 1.39
C ILE A 29 -12.14 3.77 0.87
N PRO A 30 -13.25 3.90 0.10
CA PRO A 30 -13.89 2.74 -0.47
C PRO A 30 -12.86 2.00 -1.35
N VAL A 31 -12.63 0.72 -1.04
CA VAL A 31 -11.71 -0.15 -1.79
C VAL A 31 -12.18 -0.38 -3.24
N ASN A 32 -13.40 0.09 -3.56
CA ASN A 32 -13.93 0.13 -4.91
C ASN A 32 -13.40 1.36 -5.66
N LEU A 33 -12.10 1.41 -5.92
CA LEU A 33 -11.62 2.24 -7.02
C LEU A 33 -12.20 1.67 -8.32
N SER A 34 -12.76 2.55 -9.15
CA SER A 34 -13.03 2.19 -10.53
C SER A 34 -11.72 1.85 -11.25
N PHE A 35 -11.81 1.06 -12.32
CA PHE A 35 -10.63 0.69 -13.10
C PHE A 35 -9.87 1.93 -13.62
N ASP A 36 -10.59 2.98 -14.02
CA ASP A 36 -9.99 4.22 -14.50
C ASP A 36 -9.25 4.98 -13.39
N GLU A 37 -9.80 5.02 -12.16
CA GLU A 37 -9.13 5.62 -11.01
C GLU A 37 -7.86 4.85 -10.63
N TYR A 38 -7.88 3.52 -10.76
CA TYR A 38 -6.70 2.68 -10.54
C TYR A 38 -5.60 2.95 -11.57
N LEU A 39 -5.95 3.08 -12.86
CA LEU A 39 -4.99 3.46 -13.90
C LEU A 39 -4.39 4.83 -13.65
N LYS A 40 -5.21 5.81 -13.23
CA LYS A 40 -4.74 7.14 -12.87
C LYS A 40 -3.78 7.11 -11.67
N PHE A 41 -4.08 6.31 -10.65
CA PHE A 41 -3.19 6.11 -9.51
C PHE A 41 -1.82 5.55 -9.93
N ILE A 42 -1.79 4.55 -10.83
CA ILE A 42 -0.52 4.01 -11.36
C ILE A 42 0.26 5.08 -12.12
N ASP A 43 -0.41 5.87 -12.97
CA ASP A 43 0.22 6.95 -13.73
C ASP A 43 0.83 8.02 -12.79
N ASP A 44 0.11 8.40 -11.74
CA ASP A 44 0.60 9.36 -10.76
C ASP A 44 1.80 8.82 -9.96
N LEU A 45 1.82 7.52 -9.63
CA LEU A 45 2.99 6.88 -9.03
C LEU A 45 4.21 6.89 -9.97
N GLN A 46 4.01 6.63 -11.27
CA GLN A 46 5.10 6.66 -12.25
C GLN A 46 5.68 8.07 -12.43
N LYS A 47 4.88 9.12 -12.26
CA LYS A 47 5.39 10.51 -12.26
C LYS A 47 6.28 10.81 -11.05
N ILE A 48 5.93 10.27 -9.88
CA ILE A 48 6.67 10.52 -8.63
C ILE A 48 7.96 9.71 -8.59
N PHE A 49 7.88 8.41 -8.88
CA PHE A 49 8.98 7.47 -8.70
C PHE A 49 9.76 7.18 -9.99
N GLY A 50 9.31 7.70 -11.14
CA GLY A 50 9.86 7.40 -12.44
C GLY A 50 9.34 6.08 -13.02
N HIS A 51 9.77 5.77 -14.24
CA HIS A 51 9.37 4.53 -14.90
C HIS A 51 10.03 3.33 -14.21
N PHE A 52 9.20 2.41 -13.71
CA PHE A 52 9.68 1.14 -13.19
C PHE A 52 10.01 0.20 -14.36
N PRO A 53 11.16 -0.52 -14.32
CA PRO A 53 11.43 -1.55 -15.30
C PRO A 53 10.36 -2.63 -15.21
N VAL A 54 9.69 -2.92 -16.33
CA VAL A 54 8.68 -3.98 -16.40
C VAL A 54 9.36 -5.30 -16.07
N SER A 55 8.92 -5.96 -15.00
CA SER A 55 9.40 -7.29 -14.65
C SER A 55 8.94 -8.30 -15.70
N THR A 56 9.84 -8.73 -16.56
CA THR A 56 9.61 -9.82 -17.53
C THR A 56 9.81 -11.21 -16.91
N LYS A 57 10.10 -11.27 -15.61
CA LYS A 57 10.27 -12.54 -14.90
C LYS A 57 8.94 -13.30 -14.85
N ILE A 58 9.01 -14.61 -15.04
CA ILE A 58 7.87 -15.51 -14.89
C ILE A 58 7.32 -15.35 -13.47
N THR A 59 6.07 -14.94 -13.34
CA THR A 59 5.40 -14.92 -12.04
C THR A 59 5.16 -16.36 -11.61
N GLU A 60 5.80 -16.79 -10.52
CA GLU A 60 5.58 -18.12 -9.95
C GLU A 60 4.17 -18.19 -9.33
N THR A 61 3.16 -18.46 -10.15
CA THR A 61 1.81 -18.73 -9.66
C THR A 61 1.74 -20.17 -9.18
N ARG A 62 1.82 -20.38 -7.86
CA ARG A 62 1.40 -21.65 -7.26
C ARG A 62 -0.13 -21.71 -7.40
N PHE A 63 -0.62 -22.45 -8.38
CA PHE A 63 -2.04 -22.69 -8.59
C PHE A 63 -2.73 -23.08 -7.27
N ASN A 64 -3.64 -22.23 -6.77
CA ASN A 64 -4.71 -22.69 -5.89
C ASN A 64 -5.61 -23.57 -6.77
N LYS A 65 -5.47 -24.89 -6.64
CA LYS A 65 -6.46 -25.83 -7.17
C LYS A 65 -7.76 -25.58 -6.40
N LEU A 66 -8.74 -24.98 -7.07
CA LEU A 66 -10.15 -25.01 -6.67
C LEU A 66 -10.70 -26.43 -6.83
#